data_AF-A0A4S4KZ53-F1
#
_entry.id   AF-A0A4S4KZ53-F1
#
_cell.length_a   1.000
_cell.length_b   1.000
_cell.length_c   1.000
_cell.angle_alpha   90.00
_cell.angle_beta   90.00
_cell.angle_gamma   90.00
#
_symmetry.space_group_name_H-M   'P 1'
#
loop_
_entity.id
_entity.type
_entity.pdbx_description
1 polymer ?
#
loop_
_entity_poly.entity_id
_entity_poly.type
_entity_poly.pdbx_seq_one_letter_code
_entity_poly.pdbx_strand_id
1 'polypeptide(L)'
;MASEQFPLQKTEQNAQQIQTIVLEPRDSPPASVATHSESENYHEDSGSVSSSAFARNAYPGQVGRPLWTHRVSASFNAMADQIAAASQAIALIPPLPDTMFGHLQARMDEITNTQKILEGELAEIKEQIQGITGGPDTFKKQLDDHIAEFKLEQQRLPARLHNAMVTVSKATIKPLIMANGKFPSQFPATRGEFEHLTRERYEFLMNSYGLPIAGDLAAKRQAVRIFVGLPA
;
A
#
# COMPACT_ATOMS: atom_id res chain seq x y z
N MET A 1 -10.13 51.94 -66.43
CA MET A 1 -10.78 50.64 -66.70
C MET A 1 -9.70 49.63 -67.00
N ALA A 2 -9.25 48.90 -65.99
CA ALA A 2 -8.35 47.76 -66.13
C ALA A 2 -8.81 46.75 -65.08
N SER A 3 -9.32 45.62 -65.56
CA SER A 3 -9.94 44.56 -64.78
C SER A 3 -8.88 43.52 -64.44
N GLU A 4 -8.44 43.48 -63.18
CA GLU A 4 -7.56 42.42 -62.68
C GLU A 4 -8.38 41.19 -62.27
N GLN A 5 -8.12 40.10 -62.99
CA GLN A 5 -8.66 38.76 -62.78
C GLN A 5 -7.94 38.07 -61.62
N PHE A 6 -8.69 37.66 -60.60
CA PHE A 6 -8.23 36.72 -59.58
C PHE A 6 -8.45 35.27 -60.03
N PRO A 7 -7.44 34.38 -59.92
CA PRO A 7 -7.67 32.95 -59.99
C PRO A 7 -7.98 32.39 -58.61
N LEU A 8 -9.23 31.96 -58.41
CA LEU A 8 -9.66 31.02 -57.39
C LEU A 8 -9.13 29.62 -57.76
N GLN A 9 -8.07 29.16 -57.07
CA GLN A 9 -7.68 27.75 -57.09
C GLN A 9 -8.32 27.00 -55.92
N LYS A 10 -9.27 26.15 -56.30
CA LYS A 10 -9.75 24.99 -55.55
C LYS A 10 -8.63 23.97 -55.40
N THR A 11 -8.36 23.52 -54.18
CA THR A 11 -8.05 22.10 -53.93
C THR A 11 -8.55 21.70 -52.53
N GLU A 12 -9.84 21.35 -52.50
CA GLU A 12 -10.33 20.28 -51.63
C GLU A 12 -9.51 19.02 -51.90
N GLN A 13 -8.98 18.38 -50.85
CA GLN A 13 -8.81 16.94 -50.67
C GLN A 13 -7.70 16.67 -49.66
N ASN A 14 -8.05 16.65 -48.37
CA ASN A 14 -7.33 15.81 -47.41
C ASN A 14 -8.24 15.44 -46.24
N ALA A 15 -9.32 14.73 -46.57
CA ALA A 15 -10.15 14.03 -45.61
C ALA A 15 -10.16 12.57 -46.06
N GLN A 16 -9.37 11.73 -45.39
CA GLN A 16 -9.61 10.29 -45.14
C GLN A 16 -8.30 9.59 -44.74
N GLN A 17 -8.01 9.59 -43.44
CA GLN A 17 -7.38 8.42 -42.80
C GLN A 17 -7.59 8.46 -41.28
N ILE A 18 -8.85 8.28 -40.86
CA ILE A 18 -9.13 7.84 -39.49
C ILE A 18 -9.17 6.32 -39.56
N GLN A 19 -8.06 5.68 -39.18
CA GLN A 19 -8.08 4.25 -38.88
C GLN A 19 -8.90 4.06 -37.61
N THR A 20 -10.13 3.60 -37.78
CA THR A 20 -10.96 3.10 -36.69
C THR A 20 -10.27 1.86 -36.12
N ILE A 21 -9.63 2.02 -34.96
CA ILE A 21 -9.14 0.89 -34.17
C ILE A 21 -10.38 0.19 -33.60
N VAL A 22 -10.79 -0.90 -34.26
CA VAL A 22 -11.75 -1.85 -33.72
C VAL A 22 -11.04 -2.59 -32.59
N LEU A 23 -11.33 -2.21 -31.35
CA LEU A 23 -10.96 -2.98 -30.17
C LEU A 23 -11.81 -4.25 -30.15
N GLU A 24 -11.21 -5.34 -30.64
CA GLU A 24 -11.73 -6.70 -30.48
C GLU A 24 -11.81 -7.02 -28.97
N PRO A 25 -12.94 -7.55 -28.46
CA PRO A 25 -13.02 -8.03 -27.08
C PRO A 25 -12.16 -9.28 -26.96
N ARG A 26 -11.02 -9.17 -26.26
CA ARG A 26 -10.26 -10.34 -25.81
C ARG A 26 -11.03 -11.03 -24.69
N ASP A 27 -11.85 -11.99 -25.06
CA ASP A 27 -12.26 -13.08 -24.17
C ASP A 27 -11.04 -13.96 -23.91
N SER A 28 -10.31 -13.67 -22.83
CA SER A 28 -9.32 -14.58 -22.26
C SER A 28 -9.84 -15.12 -20.92
N PRO A 29 -9.80 -16.45 -20.71
CA PRO A 29 -10.37 -17.12 -19.54
C PRO A 29 -9.57 -16.86 -18.25
N PRO A 30 -10.19 -17.07 -17.07
CA PRO A 30 -9.52 -16.90 -15.79
C PRO A 30 -8.37 -17.90 -15.63
N ALA A 31 -7.18 -17.39 -15.35
CA ALA A 31 -6.06 -18.20 -14.89
C ALA A 31 -6.37 -18.65 -13.45
N SER A 32 -6.88 -19.87 -13.33
CA SER A 32 -6.91 -20.64 -12.09
C SER A 32 -5.47 -20.98 -11.69
N VAL A 33 -4.82 -20.09 -10.95
CA VAL A 33 -3.56 -20.41 -10.27
C VAL A 33 -3.93 -21.17 -9.00
N ALA A 34 -3.64 -22.47 -9.05
CA ALA A 34 -3.77 -23.41 -7.96
C ALA A 34 -3.05 -22.90 -6.71
N THR A 35 -3.83 -22.71 -5.66
CA THR A 35 -3.37 -22.65 -4.27
C THR A 35 -2.63 -23.95 -3.94
N HIS A 36 -1.35 -23.85 -3.62
CA HIS A 36 -0.60 -24.94 -3.01
C HIS A 36 -1.23 -25.25 -1.65
N SER A 37 -1.73 -26.49 -1.55
CA SER A 37 -2.37 -27.05 -0.38
C SER A 37 -1.46 -26.99 0.85
N GLU A 38 -1.97 -26.33 1.88
CA GLU A 38 -1.59 -26.50 3.27
C GLU A 38 -1.56 -27.99 3.63
N SER A 39 -0.45 -28.37 4.26
CA SER A 39 -0.27 -29.64 4.94
C SER A 39 -1.13 -29.65 6.21
N GLU A 40 -2.36 -30.18 6.09
CA GLU A 40 -3.18 -30.56 7.24
C GLU A 40 -2.60 -31.82 7.90
N ASN A 41 -1.95 -31.60 9.04
CA ASN A 41 -1.44 -32.65 9.92
C ASN A 41 -2.59 -33.07 10.84
N TYR A 42 -3.40 -34.05 10.42
CA TYR A 42 -4.42 -34.66 11.27
C TYR A 42 -3.75 -35.62 12.27
N HIS A 43 -3.63 -35.19 13.52
CA HIS A 43 -3.43 -36.08 14.65
C HIS A 43 -4.78 -36.26 15.35
N GLU A 44 -5.50 -37.31 14.96
CA GLU A 44 -6.71 -37.76 15.63
C GLU A 44 -6.34 -38.39 16.99
N ASP A 45 -6.24 -37.57 18.04
CA ASP A 45 -6.24 -38.07 19.40
C ASP A 45 -7.70 -38.31 19.82
N SER A 46 -8.08 -39.59 19.83
CA SER A 46 -9.42 -40.09 20.17
C SER A 46 -9.65 -40.02 21.68
N GLY A 47 -9.82 -38.81 22.20
CA GLY A 47 -10.28 -38.53 23.57
C GLY A 47 -11.79 -38.73 23.70
N SER A 48 -12.20 -39.98 23.93
CA SER A 48 -13.55 -40.39 24.33
C SER A 48 -14.08 -39.56 25.52
N VAL A 49 -14.98 -38.61 25.25
CA VAL A 49 -15.85 -38.01 26.27
C VAL A 49 -17.28 -38.46 26.04
N SER A 50 -17.62 -39.55 26.75
CA SER A 50 -18.99 -40.03 26.93
C SER A 50 -19.89 -38.91 27.44
N SER A 51 -20.66 -38.33 26.54
CA SER A 51 -21.82 -37.52 26.86
C SER A 51 -22.95 -38.45 27.31
N SER A 52 -22.98 -38.73 28.62
CA SER A 52 -24.09 -39.44 29.25
C SER A 52 -25.33 -38.54 29.22
N ALA A 53 -26.23 -38.86 28.31
CA ALA A 53 -27.54 -38.28 28.21
C ALA A 53 -28.30 -38.42 29.54
N PHE A 54 -28.84 -37.30 30.00
CA PHE A 54 -29.65 -37.16 31.19
C PHE A 54 -30.87 -38.09 31.14
N ALA A 55 -30.77 -39.24 31.81
CA ALA A 55 -31.92 -40.03 32.21
C ALA A 55 -32.70 -39.24 33.28
N ARG A 56 -33.92 -38.82 32.92
CA ARG A 56 -34.93 -38.33 33.85
C ARG A 56 -35.30 -39.45 34.81
N ASN A 57 -34.68 -39.49 35.98
CA ASN A 57 -35.10 -40.36 37.07
C ASN A 57 -35.80 -39.50 38.13
N ALA A 58 -37.13 -39.57 38.14
CA ALA A 58 -37.97 -38.96 39.16
C ALA A 58 -38.03 -39.90 40.37
N TYR A 59 -37.30 -39.58 41.43
CA TYR A 59 -37.55 -40.09 42.78
C TYR A 59 -37.51 -38.92 43.77
N PRO A 60 -38.60 -38.62 44.48
CA PRO A 60 -38.63 -37.61 45.53
C PRO A 60 -38.27 -38.27 46.86
N GLY A 61 -37.27 -37.76 47.57
CA GLY A 61 -37.07 -38.14 48.97
C GLY A 61 -35.63 -38.28 49.46
N GLN A 62 -34.74 -37.35 49.12
CA GLN A 62 -33.55 -37.16 49.93
C GLN A 62 -33.19 -35.68 49.93
N VAL A 63 -33.17 -35.08 51.11
CA VAL A 63 -32.71 -33.70 51.35
C VAL A 63 -31.20 -33.70 51.11
N GLY A 64 -30.84 -33.70 49.83
CA GLY A 64 -29.49 -33.92 49.34
C GLY A 64 -28.64 -32.70 49.65
N ARG A 65 -27.54 -32.92 50.37
CA ARG A 65 -26.46 -31.95 50.53
C ARG A 65 -26.14 -31.34 49.16
N PRO A 66 -25.93 -30.01 49.06
CA PRO A 66 -25.75 -29.34 47.78
C PRO A 66 -24.62 -30.00 46.98
N LEU A 67 -24.94 -30.54 45.79
CA LEU A 67 -24.02 -31.28 44.91
C LEU A 67 -22.71 -30.52 44.61
N TRP A 68 -22.74 -29.19 44.69
CA TRP A 68 -21.57 -28.31 44.64
C TRP A 68 -20.52 -28.66 45.71
N THR A 69 -20.92 -28.90 46.96
CA THR A 69 -19.95 -29.18 48.04
C THR A 69 -19.23 -30.50 47.79
N HIS A 70 -19.90 -31.49 47.21
CA HIS A 70 -19.25 -32.75 46.83
C HIS A 70 -18.24 -32.57 45.69
N ARG A 71 -18.54 -31.71 44.70
CA ARG A 71 -17.61 -31.42 43.59
C ARG A 71 -16.37 -30.67 44.07
N VAL A 72 -16.52 -29.69 44.96
CA VAL A 72 -15.39 -28.93 45.50
C VAL A 72 -14.53 -29.79 46.43
N SER A 73 -15.14 -30.59 47.31
CA SER A 73 -14.39 -31.52 48.16
C SER A 73 -13.67 -32.59 47.33
N ALA A 74 -14.28 -33.09 46.25
CA ALA A 74 -13.63 -34.04 45.34
C ALA A 74 -12.45 -33.40 44.59
N SER A 75 -12.58 -32.16 44.11
CA SER A 75 -11.46 -31.46 43.46
C SER A 75 -10.32 -31.14 44.43
N PHE A 76 -10.63 -30.81 45.69
CA PHE A 76 -9.61 -30.52 46.69
C PHE A 76 -8.87 -31.77 47.13
N ASN A 77 -9.57 -32.90 47.30
CA ASN A 77 -8.92 -34.19 47.55
C ASN A 77 -8.05 -34.63 46.38
N ALA A 78 -8.53 -34.49 45.13
CA ALA A 78 -7.71 -34.82 43.95
C ALA A 78 -6.44 -33.95 43.87
N MET A 79 -6.55 -32.66 44.22
CA MET A 79 -5.40 -31.76 44.26
C MET A 79 -4.45 -32.08 45.43
N ALA A 80 -4.98 -32.46 46.59
CA ALA A 80 -4.18 -32.90 47.73
C ALA A 80 -3.44 -34.21 47.43
N ASP A 81 -4.08 -35.16 46.75
CA ASP A 81 -3.46 -36.41 46.29
C ASP A 81 -2.37 -36.13 45.25
N GLN A 82 -2.60 -35.19 44.33
CA GLN A 82 -1.57 -34.74 43.38
C GLN A 82 -0.38 -34.08 44.08
N ILE A 83 -0.61 -33.24 45.09
CA ILE A 83 0.46 -32.61 45.88
C ILE A 83 1.22 -33.66 46.70
N ALA A 84 0.52 -34.61 47.30
CA ALA A 84 1.16 -35.68 48.07
C ALA A 84 1.99 -36.61 47.18
N ALA A 85 1.44 -37.02 46.02
CA ALA A 85 2.14 -37.83 45.03
C ALA A 85 3.36 -37.09 44.46
N ALA A 86 3.22 -35.79 44.16
CA ALA A 86 4.34 -34.95 43.72
C ALA A 86 5.40 -34.79 44.81
N SER A 87 5.00 -34.64 46.07
CA SER A 87 5.93 -34.52 47.20
C SER A 87 6.71 -35.82 47.43
N GLN A 88 6.06 -36.97 47.30
CA GLN A 88 6.72 -38.27 47.36
C GLN A 88 7.65 -38.52 46.15
N ALA A 89 7.24 -38.09 44.96
CA ALA A 89 8.08 -38.16 43.77
C ALA A 89 9.33 -37.28 43.92
N ILE A 90 9.21 -36.08 44.51
CA ILE A 90 10.36 -35.20 44.80
C ILE A 90 11.30 -35.83 45.83
N ALA A 91 10.76 -36.50 46.85
CA ALA A 91 11.58 -37.19 47.86
C ALA A 91 12.37 -38.40 47.32
N LEU A 92 11.94 -38.96 46.17
CA LEU A 92 12.60 -40.07 45.49
C LEU A 92 13.66 -39.62 44.47
N ILE A 93 13.80 -38.31 44.23
CA ILE A 93 14.85 -37.80 43.35
C ILE A 93 16.19 -37.94 44.08
N PRO A 94 17.13 -38.78 43.59
CA PRO A 94 18.45 -38.86 44.18
C PRO A 94 19.10 -37.47 44.15
N PRO A 95 19.89 -37.09 45.18
CA PRO A 95 20.53 -35.78 45.22
C PRO A 95 21.31 -35.59 43.93
N LEU A 96 20.85 -34.66 43.10
CA LEU A 96 21.48 -34.37 41.83
C LEU A 96 22.92 -33.96 42.10
N PRO A 97 23.91 -34.51 41.38
CA PRO A 97 25.29 -34.10 41.56
C PRO A 97 25.40 -32.59 41.28
N ASP A 98 26.21 -31.88 42.07
CA ASP A 98 26.37 -30.41 41.99
C ASP A 98 26.69 -29.91 40.56
N THR A 99 27.26 -30.78 39.73
CA THR A 99 27.53 -30.54 38.30
C THR A 99 26.27 -30.32 37.46
N MET A 100 25.15 -30.98 37.80
CA MET A 100 23.86 -30.83 37.11
C MET A 100 23.20 -29.49 37.41
N PHE A 101 23.38 -28.97 38.63
CA PHE A 101 22.92 -27.62 39.00
C PHE A 101 23.65 -26.55 38.17
N GLY A 102 24.97 -26.68 38.01
CA GLY A 102 25.74 -25.77 37.15
C GLY A 102 25.26 -25.80 35.69
N HIS A 103 24.95 -27.00 35.16
CA HIS A 103 24.43 -27.13 33.80
C HIS A 103 23.00 -26.54 33.64
N LEU A 104 22.11 -26.80 34.61
CA LEU A 104 20.76 -26.26 34.60
C LEU A 104 20.77 -24.73 34.70
N GLN A 105 21.64 -24.17 35.55
CA GLN A 105 21.84 -22.73 35.68
C GLN A 105 22.32 -22.13 34.36
N ALA A 106 23.35 -22.70 33.73
CA ALA A 106 23.86 -22.23 32.45
C ALA A 106 22.76 -22.26 31.35
N ARG A 107 21.92 -23.30 31.34
CA ARG A 107 20.80 -23.41 30.42
C ARG A 107 19.71 -22.37 30.69
N MET A 108 19.41 -22.08 31.96
CA MET A 108 18.46 -21.02 32.32
C MET A 108 18.97 -19.63 31.93
N ASP A 109 20.27 -19.37 32.10
CA ASP A 109 20.90 -18.13 31.67
C ASP A 109 20.86 -17.99 30.14
N GLU A 110 21.10 -19.08 29.39
CA GLU A 110 20.97 -19.11 27.93
C GLU A 110 19.53 -18.85 27.48
N ILE A 111 18.54 -19.48 28.13
CA ILE A 111 17.12 -19.24 27.84
C ILE A 111 16.76 -17.77 28.12
N THR A 112 17.23 -17.21 29.22
CA THR A 112 16.97 -15.79 29.57
C THR A 112 17.60 -14.85 28.54
N ASN A 113 18.82 -15.16 28.07
CA ASN A 113 19.48 -14.37 27.04
C ASN A 113 18.75 -14.45 25.69
N THR A 114 18.29 -15.64 25.29
CA THR A 114 17.52 -15.80 24.04
C THR A 114 16.17 -15.10 24.12
N GLN A 115 15.46 -15.16 25.25
CA GLN A 115 14.23 -14.39 25.47
C GLN A 115 14.46 -12.88 25.33
N LYS A 116 15.55 -12.36 25.92
CA LYS A 116 15.90 -10.94 25.80
C LYS A 116 16.21 -10.53 24.36
N ILE A 117 16.87 -11.39 23.58
CA ILE A 117 17.13 -11.15 22.16
C ILE A 117 15.82 -11.12 21.37
N LEU A 118 14.95 -12.11 21.57
CA LEU A 118 13.65 -12.19 20.91
C LEU A 118 12.75 -11.00 21.25
N GLU A 119 12.77 -10.52 22.49
CA GLU A 119 12.06 -9.29 22.88
C GLU A 119 12.58 -8.06 22.12
N GLY A 120 13.90 -7.99 21.92
CA GLY A 120 14.53 -6.95 21.09
C GLY A 120 14.11 -7.04 19.62
N GLU A 121 14.18 -8.22 19.03
CA GLU A 121 13.77 -8.46 17.63
C GLU A 121 12.29 -8.17 17.41
N LEU A 122 11.41 -8.56 18.35
CA LEU A 122 9.98 -8.26 18.27
C LEU A 122 9.70 -6.76 18.40
N ALA A 123 10.45 -6.05 19.23
CA ALA A 123 10.32 -4.60 19.34
C ALA A 123 10.71 -3.91 18.02
N GLU A 124 11.80 -4.35 17.38
CA GLU A 124 12.26 -3.83 16.09
C GLU A 124 11.26 -4.12 14.96
N ILE A 125 10.75 -5.36 14.86
CA ILE A 125 9.72 -5.72 13.87
C ILE A 125 8.46 -4.87 14.08
N LYS A 126 8.05 -4.64 15.33
CA LYS A 126 6.89 -3.81 15.63
C LYS A 126 7.10 -2.35 15.21
N GLU A 127 8.29 -1.80 15.42
CA GLU A 127 8.64 -0.46 14.95
C GLU A 127 8.64 -0.39 13.42
N GLN A 128 9.22 -1.40 12.75
CA GLN A 128 9.24 -1.49 11.30
C GLN A 128 7.82 -1.59 10.72
N ILE A 129 6.95 -2.41 11.33
CA ILE A 129 5.54 -2.50 10.95
C ILE A 129 4.86 -1.17 11.18
N GLN A 130 5.09 -0.45 12.28
CA GLN A 130 4.50 0.88 12.49
C GLN A 130 5.00 1.92 11.48
N GLY A 131 6.27 1.84 11.06
CA GLY A 131 6.85 2.72 10.05
C GLY A 131 6.29 2.47 8.64
N ILE A 132 6.14 1.20 8.26
CA ILE A 132 5.55 0.79 6.97
C ILE A 132 4.04 1.06 6.97
N THR A 133 3.41 0.83 8.12
CA THR A 133 1.97 1.04 8.34
C THR A 133 1.73 2.40 8.97
N GLY A 134 2.41 3.46 8.49
CA GLY A 134 1.88 4.81 8.67
C GLY A 134 0.44 4.75 8.17
N GLY A 135 -0.54 4.74 9.08
CA GLY A 135 -1.81 4.02 8.93
C GLY A 135 -2.61 4.23 7.63
N PRO A 136 -3.76 3.56 7.48
CA PRO A 136 -4.60 3.67 6.27
C PRO A 136 -4.87 5.12 5.82
N ASP A 137 -4.83 6.08 6.75
CA ASP A 137 -4.96 7.51 6.48
C ASP A 137 -3.81 8.12 5.67
N THR A 138 -2.55 7.71 5.90
CA THR A 138 -1.41 8.27 5.14
C THR A 138 -1.42 7.80 3.70
N PHE A 139 -1.73 6.51 3.48
CA PHE A 139 -1.90 5.93 2.16
C PHE A 139 -3.08 6.59 1.43
N LYS A 140 -4.21 6.78 2.12
CA LYS A 140 -5.37 7.48 1.55
C LYS A 140 -5.01 8.89 1.11
N LYS A 141 -4.27 9.63 1.93
CA LYS A 141 -3.79 10.98 1.58
C LYS A 141 -2.86 10.95 0.35
N GLN A 142 -1.90 10.03 0.30
CA GLN A 142 -1.02 9.87 -0.86
C GLN A 142 -1.80 9.52 -2.13
N LEU A 143 -2.81 8.64 -2.01
CA LEU A 143 -3.70 8.28 -3.10
C LEU A 143 -4.48 9.49 -3.60
N ASP A 144 -5.06 10.28 -2.69
CA ASP A 144 -5.81 11.48 -3.03
C ASP A 144 -4.90 12.54 -3.71
N ASP A 145 -3.67 12.70 -3.23
CA ASP A 145 -2.65 13.58 -3.84
C ASP A 145 -2.31 13.14 -5.27
N HIS A 146 -2.09 11.83 -5.50
CA HIS A 146 -1.84 11.28 -6.83
C HIS A 146 -3.05 11.38 -7.76
N ILE A 147 -4.26 11.18 -7.26
CA ILE A 147 -5.50 11.37 -8.04
C ILE A 147 -5.64 12.84 -8.46
N ALA A 148 -5.32 13.78 -7.57
CA ALA A 148 -5.36 15.20 -7.88
C ALA A 148 -4.31 15.58 -8.95
N GLU A 149 -3.08 15.08 -8.83
CA GLU A 149 -2.01 15.27 -9.81
C GLU A 149 -2.40 14.70 -11.18
N PHE A 150 -2.94 13.48 -11.21
CA PHE A 150 -3.37 12.83 -12.44
C PHE A 150 -4.50 13.59 -13.16
N LYS A 151 -5.52 14.05 -12.40
CA LYS A 151 -6.60 14.87 -12.96
C LYS A 151 -6.09 16.19 -13.53
N LEU A 152 -5.14 16.83 -12.84
CA LEU A 152 -4.51 18.05 -13.33
C LEU A 152 -3.75 17.81 -14.63
N GLU A 153 -3.00 16.70 -14.73
CA GLU A 153 -2.27 16.35 -15.95
C GLU A 153 -3.22 16.03 -17.13
N GLN A 154 -4.33 15.34 -16.87
CA GLN A 154 -5.38 15.13 -17.88
C GLN A 154 -5.92 16.46 -18.42
N GLN A 155 -6.13 17.48 -17.56
CA GLN A 155 -6.58 18.80 -17.99
C GLN A 155 -5.52 19.55 -18.82
N ARG A 156 -4.23 19.30 -18.58
CA ARG A 156 -3.11 19.89 -19.32
C ARG A 156 -2.91 19.25 -20.69
N LEU A 157 -3.22 17.96 -20.83
CA LEU A 157 -2.92 17.16 -22.02
C LEU A 157 -3.41 17.78 -23.34
N PRO A 158 -4.65 18.33 -23.47
CA PRO A 158 -5.11 18.91 -24.74
C PRO A 158 -4.27 20.10 -25.19
N ALA A 159 -3.82 20.93 -24.25
CA ALA A 159 -2.96 22.08 -24.54
C ALA A 159 -1.54 21.63 -24.90
N ARG A 160 -0.98 20.62 -24.21
CA ARG A 160 0.33 20.02 -24.58
C ARG A 160 0.30 19.42 -25.98
N LEU A 161 -0.75 18.67 -26.31
CA LEU A 161 -0.93 18.08 -27.65
C LEU A 161 -1.02 19.17 -28.73
N HIS A 162 -1.79 20.23 -28.48
CA HIS A 162 -1.85 21.37 -29.37
C HIS A 162 -0.47 22.01 -29.57
N ASN A 163 0.26 22.26 -28.48
CA ASN A 163 1.59 22.88 -28.51
C ASN A 163 2.63 21.99 -29.21
N ALA A 164 2.50 20.67 -29.11
CA ALA A 164 3.41 19.72 -29.77
C ALA A 164 3.35 19.84 -31.29
N MET A 165 2.21 20.25 -31.85
CA MET A 165 2.03 20.49 -33.29
C MET A 165 2.55 21.87 -33.74
N VAL A 166 2.93 22.75 -32.82
CA VAL A 166 3.36 24.12 -33.14
C VAL A 166 4.83 24.16 -33.57
N THR A 167 5.07 24.06 -34.87
CA THR A 167 6.42 24.11 -35.48
C THR A 167 6.83 25.51 -35.93
N VAL A 168 5.88 26.40 -36.24
CA VAL A 168 6.13 27.73 -36.79
C VAL A 168 6.16 28.78 -35.69
N SER A 169 7.14 29.70 -35.72
CA SER A 169 7.30 30.73 -34.68
C SER A 169 6.08 31.63 -34.47
N LYS A 170 5.31 31.92 -35.52
CA LYS A 170 4.10 32.76 -35.44
C LYS A 170 2.85 32.01 -34.97
N ALA A 171 2.90 30.69 -34.86
CA ALA A 171 1.74 29.91 -34.47
C ALA A 171 1.45 30.09 -32.97
N THR A 172 0.17 30.14 -32.65
CA THR A 172 -0.34 30.37 -31.29
C THR A 172 -0.08 29.17 -30.41
N ILE A 173 0.28 29.40 -29.16
CA ILE A 173 0.48 28.35 -28.15
C ILE A 173 -0.57 28.49 -27.05
N LYS A 174 -0.98 27.37 -26.46
CA LYS A 174 -1.99 27.34 -25.40
C LYS A 174 -1.34 27.26 -24.02
N PRO A 175 -1.77 28.08 -23.04
CA PRO A 175 -1.29 27.98 -21.67
C PRO A 175 -1.76 26.67 -21.03
N LEU A 176 -0.94 26.10 -20.15
CA LEU A 176 -1.33 24.98 -19.32
C LEU A 176 -2.00 25.48 -18.04
N ILE A 177 -2.98 24.73 -17.54
CA ILE A 177 -3.64 25.03 -16.27
C ILE A 177 -2.64 24.79 -15.11
N MET A 178 -2.53 25.73 -14.18
CA MET A 178 -1.69 25.59 -12.99
C MET A 178 -2.42 24.74 -11.92
N ALA A 179 -1.71 24.35 -10.87
CA ALA A 179 -2.29 23.60 -9.75
C ALA A 179 -3.48 24.33 -9.07
N ASN A 180 -3.54 25.66 -9.18
CA ASN A 180 -4.64 26.48 -8.68
C ASN A 180 -5.86 26.55 -9.63
N GLY A 181 -5.84 25.81 -10.75
CA GLY A 181 -6.91 25.82 -11.75
C GLY A 181 -6.92 27.05 -12.67
N LYS A 182 -5.94 27.96 -12.56
CA LYS A 182 -5.84 29.18 -13.39
C LYS A 182 -4.70 29.07 -14.39
N PHE A 183 -4.71 29.91 -15.41
CA PHE A 183 -3.59 30.05 -16.36
C PHE A 183 -2.56 31.05 -15.84
N PRO A 184 -1.24 30.86 -16.10
CA PRO A 184 -0.22 31.81 -15.69
C PRO A 184 -0.49 33.20 -16.29
N SER A 185 -0.32 34.24 -15.48
CA SER A 185 -0.38 35.61 -15.98
C SER A 185 0.77 35.84 -16.96
N GLN A 186 0.48 36.49 -18.10
CA GLN A 186 1.50 36.81 -19.12
C GLN A 186 2.15 35.61 -19.81
N PHE A 187 1.42 34.51 -19.97
CA PHE A 187 1.85 33.41 -20.83
C PHE A 187 2.06 33.90 -22.28
N PRO A 188 3.16 33.53 -22.97
CA PRO A 188 3.43 33.95 -24.34
C PRO A 188 2.31 33.49 -25.29
N ALA A 189 1.91 34.35 -26.22
CA ALA A 189 0.83 34.04 -27.16
C ALA A 189 1.30 33.15 -28.32
N THR A 190 2.58 33.27 -28.70
CA THR A 190 3.18 32.54 -29.83
C THR A 190 4.47 31.81 -29.44
N ARG A 191 4.87 30.82 -30.25
CA ARG A 191 6.15 30.13 -30.06
C ARG A 191 7.35 31.08 -30.14
N GLY A 192 7.32 32.04 -31.05
CA GLY A 192 8.39 33.03 -31.21
C GLY A 192 8.54 33.91 -29.97
N GLU A 193 7.43 34.36 -29.36
CA GLU A 193 7.48 35.08 -28.08
C GLU A 193 8.07 34.21 -26.96
N PHE A 194 7.68 32.93 -26.91
CA PHE A 194 8.23 31.99 -25.94
C PHE A 194 9.76 31.92 -26.03
N GLU A 195 10.32 31.76 -27.23
CA GLU A 195 11.78 31.62 -27.42
C GLU A 195 12.59 32.85 -26.98
N HIS A 196 11.97 34.04 -27.01
CA HIS A 196 12.60 35.32 -26.68
C HIS A 196 12.21 35.86 -25.29
N LEU A 197 11.64 35.03 -24.42
CA LEU A 197 11.37 35.42 -23.04
C LEU A 197 12.65 35.77 -22.27
N THR A 198 12.55 36.73 -21.36
CA THR A 198 13.63 37.06 -20.42
C THR A 198 13.80 35.94 -19.39
N ARG A 199 14.97 35.91 -18.72
CA ARG A 199 15.24 34.96 -17.62
C ARG A 199 14.15 35.00 -16.54
N GLU A 200 13.77 36.20 -16.12
CA GLU A 200 12.75 36.44 -15.09
C GLU A 200 11.39 35.84 -15.49
N ARG A 201 11.02 35.94 -16.77
CA ARG A 201 9.77 35.36 -17.27
C ARG A 201 9.80 33.83 -17.28
N TYR A 202 10.94 33.22 -17.62
CA TYR A 202 11.07 31.76 -17.50
C TYR A 202 10.98 31.30 -16.04
N GLU A 203 11.65 31.99 -15.12
CA GLU A 203 11.59 31.67 -13.68
C GLU A 203 10.16 31.83 -13.14
N PHE A 204 9.44 32.87 -13.57
CA PHE A 204 8.03 33.04 -13.23
C PHE A 204 7.17 31.87 -13.71
N LEU A 205 7.36 31.41 -14.97
CA LEU A 205 6.64 30.25 -15.50
C LEU A 205 7.01 28.95 -14.76
N MET A 206 8.29 28.73 -14.45
CA MET A 206 8.74 27.57 -13.70
C MET A 206 8.11 27.55 -12.30
N ASN A 207 8.12 28.67 -11.59
CA ASN A 207 7.48 28.80 -10.28
C ASN A 207 5.96 28.56 -10.36
N SER A 208 5.31 29.12 -11.38
CA SER A 208 3.87 28.95 -11.63
C SER A 208 3.46 27.48 -11.85
N TYR A 209 4.35 26.69 -12.46
CA TYR A 209 4.12 25.28 -12.75
C TYR A 209 4.71 24.32 -11.70
N GLY A 210 5.37 24.84 -10.66
CA GLY A 210 6.03 24.01 -9.64
C GLY A 210 7.28 23.29 -10.15
N LEU A 211 7.94 23.81 -11.19
CA LEU A 211 9.19 23.27 -11.72
C LEU A 211 10.39 23.78 -10.92
N PRO A 212 11.42 22.95 -10.69
CA PRO A 212 12.61 23.36 -9.94
C PRO A 212 13.39 24.44 -10.70
N ILE A 213 13.63 25.58 -10.05
CA ILE A 213 14.38 26.71 -10.63
C ILE A 213 15.88 26.43 -10.54
N ALA A 214 16.39 25.65 -11.49
CA ALA A 214 17.81 25.30 -11.57
C ALA A 214 18.38 25.57 -12.97
N GLY A 215 19.69 25.87 -13.04
CA GLY A 215 20.43 25.99 -14.30
C GLY A 215 20.45 27.40 -14.92
N ASP A 216 21.09 27.46 -16.10
CA ASP A 216 21.25 28.66 -16.91
C ASP A 216 19.96 28.98 -17.73
N LEU A 217 19.99 30.06 -18.51
CA LEU A 217 18.83 30.48 -19.30
C LEU A 217 18.40 29.40 -20.32
N ALA A 218 19.37 28.70 -20.91
CA ALA A 218 19.10 27.64 -21.87
C ALA A 218 18.41 26.44 -21.20
N ALA A 219 18.89 26.00 -20.02
CA ALA A 219 18.28 24.94 -19.24
C ALA A 219 16.86 25.31 -18.80
N LYS A 220 16.65 26.52 -18.29
CA LYS A 220 15.32 27.01 -17.88
C LYS A 220 14.34 27.04 -19.05
N ARG A 221 14.76 27.58 -20.19
CA ARG A 221 13.97 27.56 -21.43
C ARG A 221 13.61 26.14 -21.84
N GLN A 222 14.58 25.23 -21.82
CA GLN A 222 14.36 23.83 -22.21
C GLN A 222 13.41 23.11 -21.25
N ALA A 223 13.53 23.33 -19.94
CA ALA A 223 12.64 22.76 -18.95
C ALA A 223 11.18 23.20 -19.18
N VAL A 224 10.94 24.51 -19.37
CA VAL A 224 9.60 25.02 -19.67
C VAL A 224 9.11 24.54 -21.03
N ARG A 225 9.99 24.45 -22.04
CA ARG A 225 9.66 23.96 -23.38
C ARG A 225 9.11 22.53 -23.34
N ILE A 226 9.82 21.63 -22.65
CA ILE A 226 9.42 20.23 -22.47
C ILE A 226 8.09 20.13 -21.70
N PHE A 227 7.95 20.90 -20.63
CA PHE A 227 6.75 20.89 -19.79
C PHE A 227 5.50 21.35 -20.58
N VAL A 228 5.60 22.47 -21.30
CA VAL A 228 4.51 23.02 -22.12
C VAL A 228 4.19 22.15 -23.35
N GLY A 229 5.10 21.23 -23.72
CA GLY A 229 4.94 20.31 -24.83
C GLY A 229 5.32 20.91 -26.18
N LEU A 230 6.28 21.83 -26.23
CA LEU A 230 6.76 22.41 -27.49
C LEU A 230 7.88 21.55 -28.10
N PRO A 231 7.92 21.37 -29.44
CA PRO A 231 9.00 20.66 -30.10
C PRO A 231 10.33 21.43 -29.99
N ALA A 232 11.44 20.70 -30.02
CA ALA A 232 12.79 21.23 -29.87
C ALA A 232 13.17 22.26 -30.95
#